data_AF-A0A0J7KGP4-F1
#
_entry.id   AF-A0A0J7KGP4-F1
#
_cell.length_a   1.000
_cell.length_b   1.000
_cell.length_c   1.000
_cell.angle_alpha   90.00
_cell.angle_beta   90.00
_cell.angle_gamma   90.00
#
_symmetry.space_group_name_H-M   'P 1'
#
loop_
_entity.id
_entity.type
_entity.pdbx_description
1 polymer ?
#
loop_
_entity_poly.entity_id
_entity_poly.type
_entity_poly.pdbx_seq_one_letter_code
_entity_poly.pdbx_strand_id
1 'polypeptide(L)'
;MYVDDIMTGADNVQDVIELQRQLTALLQTGGFEVHKWCSNCTGSLAHLPQEQREDISTLSIDANDTIKTLGLEWNPKTDMFQFSVKQAESVTTKRQILSTISIFFDPLGLVGPILTTAKLLMQETW
;
A
#
# COMPACT_ATOMS: atom_id res chain seq x y z
N MET A 1 0.04 5.34 9.09
CA MET A 1 1.42 4.86 9.28
C MET A 1 1.37 3.35 9.33
N TYR A 2 2.02 2.68 8.40
CA TYR A 2 2.15 1.23 8.36
C TYR A 2 3.64 0.91 8.35
N VAL A 3 4.14 0.34 9.44
CA VAL A 3 5.58 0.13 9.66
C VAL A 3 6.35 1.43 9.41
N ASP A 4 7.16 1.50 8.36
CA ASP A 4 8.00 2.65 8.01
C ASP A 4 7.31 3.62 7.02
N ASP A 5 6.14 3.27 6.49
CA ASP A 5 5.44 4.03 5.47
C ASP A 5 4.33 4.92 6.04
N ILE A 6 4.24 6.15 5.53
CA ILE A 6 3.18 7.10 5.86
C ILE A 6 2.44 7.49 4.59
N MET A 7 1.18 7.04 4.48
CA MET A 7 0.24 7.53 3.48
C MET A 7 -0.77 8.45 4.14
N THR A 8 -0.89 9.66 3.60
CA THR A 8 -1.83 10.68 4.03
C THR A 8 -2.12 11.64 2.88
N GLY A 9 -3.14 12.48 3.02
CA GLY A 9 -3.54 13.42 1.99
C GLY A 9 -4.44 14.53 2.55
N ALA A 10 -4.70 15.53 1.72
CA ALA A 10 -5.62 16.63 1.99
C ALA A 10 -6.32 17.05 0.69
N ASP A 11 -7.41 17.81 0.81
CA ASP A 11 -8.26 18.18 -0.32
C ASP A 11 -7.63 19.24 -1.25
N ASN A 12 -6.55 19.90 -0.80
CA ASN A 12 -5.86 20.91 -1.59
C ASN A 12 -4.33 20.82 -1.47
N VAL A 13 -3.64 21.32 -2.49
CA VAL A 13 -2.18 21.23 -2.60
C VAL A 13 -1.48 21.99 -1.48
N GLN A 14 -2.03 23.12 -1.02
CA GLN A 14 -1.40 23.93 0.03
C GLN A 14 -1.42 23.20 1.38
N ASP A 15 -2.54 22.58 1.71
CA ASP A 15 -2.70 21.77 2.93
C ASP A 15 -1.81 20.54 2.88
N VAL A 16 -1.65 19.90 1.71
CA VAL A 16 -0.68 18.80 1.55
C VAL A 16 0.75 19.30 1.82
N ILE A 17 1.16 20.44 1.26
CA ILE A 17 2.50 20.99 1.49
C ILE A 17 2.71 21.32 2.97
N GLU A 18 1.72 21.93 3.62
CA GLU A 18 1.80 22.24 5.05
C GLU A 18 1.84 20.97 5.91
N LEU A 19 1.07 19.94 5.54
CA LEU A 19 1.10 18.64 6.20
C LEU A 19 2.46 17.97 6.06
N GLN A 20 3.07 18.00 4.87
CA GLN A 20 4.42 17.50 4.64
C GLN A 20 5.43 18.19 5.55
N ARG A 21 5.38 19.54 5.61
CA ARG A 21 6.25 20.34 6.48
C ARG A 21 6.09 19.98 7.96
N GLN A 22 4.84 19.86 8.42
CA GLN A 22 4.54 19.49 9.82
C GLN A 22 5.02 18.07 10.15
N LEU A 23 4.80 17.10 9.25
CA LEU A 23 5.26 15.73 9.41
C LEU A 23 6.78 15.64 9.45
N THR A 24 7.48 16.30 8.53
CA THR A 24 8.94 16.34 8.52
C THR A 24 9.49 16.93 9.82
N ALA A 25 8.95 18.07 10.27
CA ALA A 25 9.38 18.69 11.51
C ALA A 25 9.13 17.78 12.72
N LEU A 26 7.98 17.13 12.79
CA LEU A 26 7.63 16.21 13.86
C LEU A 26 8.58 15.01 13.90
N LEU A 27 8.80 14.34 12.76
CA LEU A 27 9.65 13.16 12.68
C LEU A 27 11.12 13.49 12.96
N GLN A 28 11.58 14.67 12.55
CA GLN A 28 12.91 15.19 12.90
C GLN A 28 13.11 15.32 14.42
N THR A 29 12.06 15.63 15.21
CA THR A 29 12.19 15.65 16.69
C THR A 29 12.53 14.27 17.26
N GLY A 30 12.14 13.20 16.56
CA GLY A 30 12.50 11.82 16.90
C GLY A 30 13.79 11.33 16.23
N GLY A 31 14.48 12.17 15.46
CA GLY A 31 15.67 11.78 14.69
C GLY A 31 15.36 10.99 13.42
N PHE A 32 14.10 10.98 12.96
CA PHE A 32 13.69 10.31 11.73
C PHE A 32 13.70 11.31 10.56
N GLU A 33 14.39 10.95 9.48
CA GLU A 33 14.39 11.72 8.24
C GLU A 33 13.37 11.12 7.27
N VAL A 34 12.47 11.97 6.74
CA VAL A 34 11.48 11.55 5.75
C VAL A 34 12.09 11.64 4.36
N HIS A 35 12.05 10.55 3.62
CA HIS A 35 12.55 10.44 2.26
C HIS A 35 11.49 9.81 1.35
N LYS A 36 11.77 9.72 0.05
CA LYS A 36 10.93 9.02 -0.95
C LYS A 36 9.50 9.56 -1.04
N TRP A 37 9.36 10.88 -1.09
CA TRP A 37 8.07 11.52 -1.26
C TRP A 37 7.46 11.17 -2.62
N CYS A 38 6.21 10.72 -2.58
CA CYS A 38 5.41 10.36 -3.75
C CYS A 38 4.01 10.97 -3.62
N SER A 39 3.40 11.37 -4.75
CA SER A 39 2.07 12.00 -4.75
C SER A 39 1.36 11.79 -6.10
N ASN A 40 0.03 11.73 -6.07
CA ASN A 40 -0.82 11.81 -7.26
C ASN A 40 -0.86 13.23 -7.87
N CYS A 41 -0.39 14.25 -7.16
CA CYS A 41 -0.33 15.63 -7.61
C CYS A 41 1.11 16.14 -7.68
N THR A 42 1.64 16.32 -8.89
CA THR A 42 3.02 16.79 -9.11
C THR A 42 3.28 18.19 -8.52
N GLY A 43 2.26 19.05 -8.48
CA GLY A 43 2.36 20.39 -7.88
C GLY A 43 2.69 20.36 -6.39
N SER A 44 2.30 19.30 -5.68
CA SER A 44 2.61 19.14 -4.25
C SER A 44 4.09 18.83 -4.00
N LEU A 45 4.79 18.20 -4.95
CA LEU A 45 6.19 17.80 -4.80
C LEU A 45 7.18 18.86 -5.32
N ALA A 46 6.71 19.88 -6.02
CA ALA A 46 7.55 20.83 -6.75
C ALA A 46 8.56 21.60 -5.87
N HIS A 47 8.27 21.73 -4.58
CA HIS A 47 9.12 22.45 -3.61
C HIS A 47 10.23 21.57 -2.99
N LEU A 48 10.17 20.25 -3.14
CA LEU A 48 11.14 19.31 -2.57
C LEU A 48 12.36 19.11 -3.49
N PRO A 49 13.58 18.88 -3.00
CA PRO A 49 14.71 18.46 -3.83
C PRO A 49 14.43 17.12 -4.54
N GLN A 50 15.09 16.87 -5.69
CA GLN A 50 14.87 15.64 -6.45
C GLN A 50 15.31 14.39 -5.68
N GLU A 51 16.33 14.51 -4.82
CA GLU A 51 16.85 13.42 -3.99
C GLU A 51 15.84 12.92 -2.96
N GLN A 52 14.87 13.75 -2.59
CA GLN A 52 13.82 13.41 -1.64
C GLN A 52 12.56 12.87 -2.32
N ARG A 53 12.48 12.91 -3.65
CA ARG A 53 11.31 12.46 -4.43
C ARG A 53 11.53 11.02 -4.93
N GLU A 54 10.44 10.27 -5.01
CA GLU A 54 10.44 8.96 -5.69
C GLU A 54 9.67 9.08 -7.02
N ASP A 55 10.40 9.03 -8.14
CA ASP A 55 9.81 8.97 -9.48
C ASP A 55 9.45 7.50 -9.80
N ILE A 56 8.33 7.03 -9.24
CA ILE A 56 7.84 5.67 -9.48
C ILE A 56 6.47 5.68 -10.15
N SER A 57 6.26 4.78 -11.10
CA SER A 57 4.95 4.54 -11.72
C SER A 57 3.95 3.84 -10.80
N THR A 58 4.45 3.02 -9.87
CA THR A 58 3.68 2.20 -8.92
C THR A 58 4.49 2.00 -7.63
N LEU A 59 3.91 2.30 -6.47
CA LEU A 59 4.52 2.10 -5.16
C LEU A 59 3.97 0.81 -4.52
N SER A 60 4.84 -0.14 -4.18
CA SER A 60 4.44 -1.34 -3.42
C SER A 60 4.31 -1.01 -1.94
N ILE A 61 3.16 -1.33 -1.35
CA ILE A 61 2.83 -1.14 0.08
C ILE A 61 3.15 -2.40 0.89
N ASP A 62 3.30 -3.54 0.22
CA ASP A 62 3.74 -4.82 0.77
C ASP A 62 5.21 -5.03 0.36
N ALA A 63 6.13 -4.30 0.99
CA ALA A 63 7.55 -4.52 0.80
C ALA A 63 8.00 -5.74 1.65
N ASN A 64 7.59 -6.95 1.23
CA ASN A 64 8.23 -8.16 1.72
C ASN A 64 8.49 -9.14 0.56
N ASP A 65 9.66 -9.01 -0.08
CA ASP A 65 10.18 -9.90 -1.13
C ASP A 65 10.23 -11.39 -0.72
N THR A 66 10.00 -11.69 0.56
CA THR A 66 10.13 -13.02 1.16
C THR A 66 8.81 -13.78 1.25
N ILE A 67 7.65 -13.12 1.16
CA ILE A 67 6.33 -13.77 1.27
C ILE A 67 5.53 -13.47 -0.01
N LYS A 68 5.05 -14.53 -0.68
CA LYS A 68 4.17 -14.45 -1.85
C LYS A 68 2.75 -14.00 -1.44
N THR A 69 2.64 -12.90 -0.71
CA THR A 69 1.39 -12.21 -0.45
C THR A 69 1.05 -11.31 -1.65
N LEU A 70 -0.21 -10.94 -1.76
CA LEU A 70 -0.71 -10.00 -2.73
C LEU A 70 -0.11 -8.64 -2.38
N GLY A 71 0.86 -8.24 -3.19
CA GLY A 71 1.38 -6.90 -3.12
C GLY A 71 0.26 -5.90 -3.42
N LEU A 72 -0.10 -5.11 -2.41
CA LEU A 72 -0.91 -3.93 -2.63
C LEU A 72 -0.02 -2.88 -3.27
N GLU A 73 -0.34 -2.48 -4.49
CA GLU A 73 0.38 -1.43 -5.21
C GLU A 73 -0.50 -0.18 -5.31
N TRP A 74 0.06 1.00 -5.13
CA TRP A 74 -0.61 2.26 -5.44
C TRP A 74 -0.01 2.86 -6.69
N ASN A 75 -0.85 3.24 -7.65
CA ASN A 75 -0.47 4.02 -8.81
C ASN A 75 -0.79 5.50 -8.56
N PRO A 76 0.22 6.36 -8.35
CA PRO A 76 -0.02 7.77 -8.07
C PRO A 76 -0.67 8.49 -9.25
N LYS A 77 -0.34 8.11 -10.49
CA LYS A 77 -0.83 8.82 -11.68
C LYS A 77 -2.34 8.67 -11.89
N THR A 78 -2.88 7.50 -11.56
CA THR A 78 -4.31 7.21 -11.70
C THR A 78 -5.05 7.26 -10.37
N ASP A 79 -4.33 7.44 -9.27
CA ASP A 79 -4.82 7.36 -7.90
C ASP A 79 -5.61 6.07 -7.62
N MET A 80 -5.03 4.93 -8.02
CA MET A 80 -5.68 3.62 -7.87
C MET A 80 -4.80 2.66 -7.09
N PHE A 81 -5.41 1.95 -6.15
CA PHE A 81 -4.84 0.75 -5.56
C PHE A 81 -5.05 -0.45 -6.47
N GLN A 82 -4.02 -1.28 -6.61
CA GLN A 82 -4.00 -2.44 -7.49
C GLN A 82 -3.51 -3.65 -6.70
N PHE A 83 -4.06 -4.81 -7.07
CA PHE A 83 -3.78 -6.09 -6.46
C PHE A 83 -3.38 -7.07 -7.56
N SER A 84 -2.11 -7.48 -7.56
CA SER A 84 -1.60 -8.44 -8.54
C SER A 84 -1.76 -9.87 -8.04
N VAL A 85 -2.81 -10.56 -8.49
CA VAL A 85 -3.09 -11.96 -8.12
C VAL A 85 -2.47 -12.90 -9.17
N LYS A 86 -1.61 -13.82 -8.74
CA LYS A 86 -1.28 -14.98 -9.58
C LYS A 86 -2.43 -15.98 -9.50
N GLN A 87 -2.97 -16.37 -10.66
CA GLN A 87 -3.99 -17.39 -10.73
C GLN A 87 -3.47 -18.67 -10.07
N ALA A 88 -4.23 -19.20 -9.10
CA ALA A 88 -3.91 -20.47 -8.49
C ALA A 88 -4.12 -21.59 -9.53
N GLU A 89 -3.16 -22.51 -9.61
CA GLU A 89 -3.35 -23.80 -10.28
C GLU A 89 -4.48 -24.58 -9.58
N SER A 90 -4.97 -25.66 -10.21
CA SER A 90 -6.10 -26.44 -9.69
C SER A 90 -5.97 -26.70 -8.18
N VAL A 91 -6.91 -26.15 -7.42
CA VAL A 91 -6.92 -26.24 -5.96
C VAL A 91 -7.68 -27.51 -5.58
N THR A 92 -6.99 -28.50 -5.03
CA THR A 92 -7.56 -29.83 -4.73
C THR A 92 -7.65 -30.13 -3.24
N THR A 93 -6.98 -29.35 -2.39
CA THR A 93 -6.93 -29.56 -0.94
C THR A 93 -7.33 -28.31 -0.15
N LYS A 94 -7.92 -28.51 1.03
CA LYS A 94 -8.21 -27.44 2.01
C LYS A 94 -6.98 -26.58 2.32
N ARG A 95 -5.80 -27.19 2.39
CA ARG A 95 -4.52 -26.50 2.61
C ARG A 95 -4.18 -25.54 1.47
N GLN A 96 -4.44 -25.93 0.23
CA GLN A 96 -4.23 -25.05 -0.93
C GLN A 96 -5.26 -23.91 -0.95
N ILE A 97 -6.53 -24.17 -0.60
CA ILE A 97 -7.55 -23.10 -0.45
C ILE A 97 -7.07 -22.06 0.56
N LEU A 98 -6.69 -22.50 1.77
CA LEU A 98 -6.15 -21.60 2.79
C LEU A 98 -4.90 -20.85 2.31
N SER A 99 -3.99 -21.54 1.61
CA SER A 99 -2.81 -20.91 1.05
C SER A 99 -3.18 -19.81 0.06
N THR A 100 -4.15 -20.03 -0.82
CA THR A 100 -4.63 -19.01 -1.79
C THR A 100 -5.30 -17.84 -1.08
N ILE A 101 -6.13 -18.09 -0.06
CA ILE A 101 -6.75 -17.02 0.74
C ILE A 101 -5.70 -16.18 1.46
N SER A 102 -4.66 -16.84 2.01
CA SER A 102 -3.58 -16.16 2.73
C SER A 102 -2.73 -15.24 1.86
N ILE A 103 -2.81 -15.38 0.53
CA ILE A 103 -2.16 -14.45 -0.39
C ILE A 103 -2.80 -13.06 -0.21
N PHE A 104 -4.11 -12.94 -0.02
CA PHE A 104 -4.80 -11.65 0.11
C PHE A 104 -4.44 -10.97 1.44
N PHE A 105 -3.30 -10.29 1.46
CA PHE A 105 -2.87 -9.43 2.55
C PHE A 105 -3.57 -8.07 2.40
N ASP A 106 -4.30 -7.66 3.44
CA ASP A 106 -5.16 -6.47 3.39
C ASP A 106 -4.95 -5.59 4.63
N PRO A 107 -3.82 -4.87 4.71
CA PRO A 107 -3.51 -4.05 5.88
C PRO A 107 -4.47 -2.86 6.03
N LEU A 108 -5.15 -2.46 4.94
CA LEU A 108 -6.05 -1.31 4.89
C LEU A 108 -7.54 -1.70 4.88
N GLY A 109 -7.88 -2.99 4.82
CA GLY A 109 -9.27 -3.47 4.79
C GLY A 109 -10.00 -3.25 3.44
N LEU A 110 -9.27 -3.01 2.36
CA LEU A 110 -9.80 -2.67 1.03
C LEU A 110 -10.48 -3.86 0.33
N VAL A 111 -10.05 -5.09 0.62
CA VAL A 111 -10.57 -6.32 -0.02
C VAL A 111 -11.37 -7.19 0.95
N GLY A 112 -11.88 -6.59 2.03
CA GLY A 112 -12.70 -7.24 3.05
C GLY A 112 -13.85 -8.12 2.50
N PRO A 113 -14.66 -7.66 1.53
CA PRO A 113 -15.72 -8.49 0.93
C PRO A 113 -15.20 -9.75 0.23
N ILE A 114 -14.05 -9.66 -0.46
CA ILE A 114 -13.40 -10.78 -1.14
C ILE A 114 -12.88 -11.79 -0.11
N LEU A 115 -12.17 -11.30 0.91
CA LEU A 115 -11.67 -12.12 2.02
C LEU A 115 -12.78 -12.84 2.78
N THR A 116 -13.90 -12.15 3.01
CA THR A 116 -15.08 -12.72 3.68
C THR A 116 -15.68 -13.85 2.86
N THR A 117 -15.91 -13.61 1.56
CA THR A 117 -16.44 -14.62 0.64
C THR A 117 -15.51 -15.85 0.59
N ALA A 118 -14.21 -15.63 0.51
CA ALA A 118 -13.24 -16.73 0.46
C ALA A 118 -13.20 -17.53 1.78
N LYS A 119 -13.34 -16.87 2.93
CA LYS A 119 -13.45 -17.54 4.24
C LYS A 119 -14.75 -18.35 4.37
N LEU A 120 -15.87 -17.87 3.83
CA LEU A 120 -17.13 -18.61 3.79
C LEU A 120 -17.00 -19.87 2.92
N LEU A 121 -16.42 -19.75 1.72
CA LEU A 121 -16.13 -20.91 0.86
C LEU A 121 -15.24 -21.94 1.58
N MET A 122 -14.20 -21.48 2.31
CA MET A 122 -13.37 -22.36 3.10
C MET A 122 -14.18 -23.09 4.18
N GLN A 123 -15.08 -22.39 4.89
CA GLN A 123 -15.94 -23.01 5.90
C GLN A 123 -16.87 -24.07 5.31
N GLU A 124 -17.41 -23.88 4.11
CA GLU A 124 -18.27 -24.88 3.45
C GLU A 124 -17.52 -26.17 3.10
N THR A 125 -16.19 -26.12 2.97
CA THR A 125 -15.41 -27.33 2.74
C THR A 125 -15.23 -28.19 4.01
N TRP A 126 -15.55 -27.67 5.20
CA TRP A 126 -15.39 -28.39 6.47
C TRP A 126 -16.43 -29.48 6.66
#